data_AF-A0A1I0EBV3-F1
#
_entry.id   AF-A0A1I0EBV3-F1
#
_cell.length_a   1.000
_cell.length_b   1.000
_cell.length_c   1.000
_cell.angle_alpha   90.00
_cell.angle_beta   90.00
_cell.angle_gamma   90.00
#
_symmetry.space_group_name_H-M   'P 1'
#
loop_
_entity.id
_entity.type
_entity.pdbx_description
1 polymer ?
#
loop_
_entity_poly.entity_id
_entity_poly.type
_entity_poly.pdbx_seq_one_letter_code
_entity_poly.pdbx_strand_id
1 'polypeptide(L)'
;MISFFILLTLGLFQLKLYIKHPREIPIRLNRKRQKIYVYQFNRKYNPYAKWTTTVKVYDWQDVYGVITARVGRYDQGYRLTCVACKQGTKEVIDKFVLVGTIGNIKQLSETWNFCCRYMLGMKAPDTPYFTGNPTTSEDPVRLAKLIKWPLEIDIESCTAPPPKCRRNEMQ
;
A
#
# COMPACT_ATOMS: atom_id res chain seq x y z
N MET A 1 41.61 5.02 14.83
CA MET A 1 41.12 4.03 13.84
C MET A 1 39.67 3.60 14.07
N ILE A 2 39.27 3.18 15.28
CA ILE A 2 37.90 2.71 15.57
C ILE A 2 36.82 3.76 15.27
N SER A 3 37.04 5.03 15.63
CA SER A 3 36.12 6.14 15.35
C SER A 3 35.84 6.31 13.85
N PHE A 4 36.85 6.15 12.99
CA PHE A 4 36.69 6.23 11.54
C PHE A 4 35.80 5.10 11.01
N PHE A 5 35.97 3.87 11.51
CA PHE A 5 35.09 2.75 11.16
C PHE A 5 33.64 2.99 11.60
N ILE A 6 33.41 3.55 12.79
CA ILE A 6 32.06 3.88 13.27
C ILE A 6 31.41 4.94 12.36
N LEU A 7 32.13 6.02 12.03
CA LEU A 7 31.62 7.07 11.15
C LEU A 7 31.34 6.55 9.74
N LEU A 8 32.22 5.71 9.19
CA LEU A 8 32.04 5.09 7.88
C LEU A 8 30.79 4.20 7.84
N THR A 9 30.59 3.37 8.85
CA THR A 9 29.43 2.45 8.91
C THR A 9 28.10 3.19 9.08
N LEU A 10 28.09 4.27 9.89
CA LEU A 10 26.95 5.17 9.98
C LEU A 10 26.65 5.87 8.65
N GLY A 11 27.68 6.37 7.95
CA GLY A 11 27.54 7.00 6.64
C GLY A 11 26.94 6.06 5.60
N LEU A 12 27.45 4.82 5.51
CA LEU A 12 26.91 3.78 4.62
C LEU A 12 25.45 3.42 4.97
N PHE A 13 25.10 3.42 6.26
CA PHE A 13 23.72 3.16 6.68
C PHE A 13 22.76 4.28 6.25
N GLN A 14 23.16 5.56 6.40
CA GLN A 14 22.35 6.70 5.95
C GLN A 14 22.19 6.70 4.43
N LEU A 15 23.24 6.40 3.68
CA LEU A 15 23.16 6.26 2.22
C LEU A 15 22.21 5.11 1.83
N LYS A 16 22.28 3.97 2.51
CA LYS A 16 21.36 2.84 2.29
C LYS A 16 19.92 3.23 2.59
N LEU A 17 19.66 3.98 3.65
CA LEU A 17 18.34 4.53 3.96
C LEU A 17 17.86 5.44 2.82
N TYR A 18 18.68 6.38 2.36
CA TYR A 18 18.30 7.30 1.30
C TYR A 18 17.94 6.58 -0.02
N ILE A 19 18.73 5.58 -0.41
CA ILE A 19 18.53 4.86 -1.69
C ILE A 19 17.39 3.84 -1.61
N LYS A 20 17.27 3.11 -0.50
CA LYS A 20 16.37 1.96 -0.40
C LYS A 20 15.10 2.20 0.40
N HIS A 21 14.94 3.37 1.03
CA HIS A 21 13.69 3.69 1.71
C HIS A 21 12.60 3.97 0.67
N PRO A 22 11.54 3.14 0.60
CA PRO A 22 10.45 3.43 -0.31
C PRO A 22 9.74 4.69 0.15
N ARG A 23 9.62 5.68 -0.76
CA ARG A 23 8.86 6.92 -0.49
C ARG A 23 7.39 6.63 -0.30
N GLU A 24 6.86 5.68 -1.07
CA GLU A 24 5.47 5.25 -1.03
C GLU A 24 5.39 3.74 -1.15
N ILE A 25 4.33 3.16 -0.57
CA ILE A 25 4.07 1.73 -0.61
C ILE A 25 3.12 1.46 -1.78
N PRO A 26 3.56 0.73 -2.82
CA PRO A 26 2.68 0.41 -3.93
C PRO A 26 1.58 -0.57 -3.50
N ILE A 27 0.34 -0.23 -3.86
CA ILE A 27 -0.88 -0.97 -3.55
C ILE A 27 -1.60 -1.25 -4.86
N ARG A 28 -2.04 -2.50 -5.04
CA ARG A 28 -2.85 -2.92 -6.19
C ARG A 28 -4.20 -3.41 -5.73
N LEU A 29 -5.24 -2.89 -6.36
CA LEU A 29 -6.62 -3.30 -6.12
C LEU A 29 -7.09 -4.19 -7.27
N ASN A 30 -7.64 -5.36 -6.94
CA ASN A 30 -8.30 -6.23 -7.92
C ASN A 30 -9.80 -6.28 -7.64
N ARG A 31 -10.58 -5.56 -8.47
CA ARG A 31 -12.05 -5.56 -8.41
C ARG A 31 -12.66 -6.95 -8.64
N LYS A 32 -12.15 -7.75 -9.57
CA LYS A 32 -12.77 -9.05 -9.94
C LYS A 32 -12.63 -10.08 -8.81
N ARG A 33 -11.50 -10.07 -8.11
CA ARG A 33 -11.23 -10.98 -6.99
C ARG A 33 -11.63 -10.43 -5.63
N GLN A 34 -11.94 -9.13 -5.54
CA GLN A 34 -12.16 -8.42 -4.26
C GLN A 34 -10.95 -8.58 -3.31
N LYS A 35 -9.73 -8.39 -3.84
CA LYS A 35 -8.47 -8.51 -3.08
C LYS A 35 -7.60 -7.29 -3.22
N ILE A 36 -6.80 -7.02 -2.18
CA ILE A 36 -5.75 -6.00 -2.15
C ILE A 36 -4.40 -6.67 -2.06
N TYR A 37 -3.47 -6.24 -2.91
CA TYR A 37 -2.07 -6.64 -2.87
C TYR A 37 -1.25 -5.45 -2.39
N VAL A 38 -0.51 -5.62 -1.30
CA VAL A 38 0.27 -4.56 -0.66
C VAL A 38 1.72 -4.99 -0.53
N TYR A 39 2.63 -4.12 -0.93
CA TYR A 39 4.03 -4.29 -0.62
C TYR A 39 4.33 -3.93 0.84
N GLN A 40 4.83 -4.88 1.61
CA GLN A 40 5.34 -4.61 2.95
C GLN A 40 6.86 -4.60 2.95
N PHE A 41 7.41 -3.47 3.35
CA PHE A 41 8.84 -3.28 3.47
C PHE A 41 9.29 -3.59 4.89
N ASN A 42 10.00 -4.71 5.07
CA ASN A 42 10.53 -5.11 6.37
C ASN A 42 11.91 -4.47 6.59
N ARG A 43 11.90 -3.27 7.18
CA ARG A 43 13.12 -2.57 7.59
C ARG A 43 13.69 -3.21 8.85
N LYS A 44 14.96 -3.60 8.80
CA LYS A 44 15.73 -4.03 9.98
C LYS A 44 16.71 -2.92 10.38
N TYR A 45 16.89 -2.71 11.68
CA TYR A 45 17.83 -1.73 12.22
C TYR A 45 19.30 -2.09 11.95
N ASN A 46 19.60 -3.38 11.72
CA ASN A 46 20.94 -3.82 11.37
C ASN A 46 21.32 -3.30 9.95
N PRO A 47 22.38 -2.47 9.82
CA PRO A 47 22.82 -1.90 8.54
C PRO A 47 23.26 -2.96 7.52
N TYR A 48 23.78 -4.09 7.98
CA TYR A 48 24.26 -5.18 7.14
C TYR A 48 23.17 -6.18 6.78
N ALA A 49 22.04 -6.17 7.50
CA ALA A 49 20.94 -7.07 7.18
C ALA A 49 20.29 -6.69 5.84
N LYS A 50 19.92 -7.71 5.06
CA LYS A 50 19.10 -7.51 3.86
C LYS A 50 17.71 -7.04 4.28
N TRP A 51 17.26 -5.96 3.67
CA TRP A 51 15.88 -5.47 3.81
C TRP A 51 15.03 -6.23 2.81
N THR A 52 14.05 -6.98 3.32
CA THR A 52 13.18 -7.82 2.49
C THR A 52 11.88 -7.10 2.22
N THR A 53 11.45 -7.15 0.97
CA THR A 53 10.15 -6.65 0.54
C THR A 53 9.26 -7.85 0.31
N THR A 54 8.15 -7.94 1.03
CA THR A 54 7.19 -9.05 0.96
C THR A 54 5.86 -8.52 0.46
N VAL A 55 5.19 -9.22 -0.45
CA VAL A 55 3.83 -8.86 -0.85
C VAL A 55 2.85 -9.57 0.08
N LYS A 56 1.93 -8.81 0.68
CA LYS A 56 0.81 -9.34 1.43
C LYS A 56 -0.48 -9.19 0.65
N VAL A 57 -1.34 -10.19 0.76
CA VAL A 57 -2.64 -10.25 0.09
C VAL A 57 -3.72 -10.25 1.16
N TYR A 58 -4.70 -9.37 1.00
CA TYR A 58 -5.84 -9.26 1.90
C TYR A 58 -7.14 -9.33 1.11
N ASP A 59 -8.16 -9.93 1.70
CA ASP A 59 -9.51 -9.88 1.18
C ASP A 59 -10.11 -8.50 1.48
N TRP A 60 -10.78 -7.89 0.49
CA TRP A 60 -11.29 -6.52 0.58
C TRP A 60 -12.32 -6.35 1.71
N GLN A 61 -13.09 -7.40 2.01
CA GLN A 61 -14.12 -7.38 3.04
C GLN A 61 -13.56 -7.14 4.45
N ASP A 62 -12.31 -7.54 4.68
CA ASP A 62 -11.64 -7.43 5.97
C ASP A 62 -10.80 -6.14 6.10
N VAL A 63 -10.78 -5.30 5.06
CA VAL A 63 -9.95 -4.08 5.03
C VAL A 63 -10.81 -2.84 5.27
N TYR A 64 -10.40 -2.05 6.27
CA TYR A 64 -11.06 -0.81 6.66
C TYR A 64 -10.13 0.39 6.51
N GLY A 65 -10.64 1.48 5.95
CA GLY A 65 -9.95 2.76 5.90
C GLY A 65 -10.16 3.54 7.19
N VAL A 66 -9.07 3.85 7.89
CA VAL A 66 -9.08 4.67 9.11
C VAL A 66 -8.23 5.90 8.88
N ILE A 67 -8.82 7.08 9.10
CA ILE A 67 -8.09 8.33 9.10
C ILE A 67 -7.40 8.46 10.46
N THR A 68 -6.08 8.55 10.46
CA THR A 68 -5.29 8.72 11.68
C THR A 68 -4.60 10.06 11.67
N ALA A 69 -4.69 10.79 12.78
CA ALA A 69 -3.89 11.98 13.02
C ALA A 69 -2.51 11.57 13.51
N ARG A 70 -1.45 12.17 12.96
CA ARG A 70 -0.10 12.08 13.50
C ARG A 70 0.39 13.44 13.95
N VAL A 71 1.02 13.43 15.12
CA VAL A 71 1.60 14.62 15.75
C VAL A 71 3.11 14.41 15.92
N GLY A 72 3.82 14.12 14.82
CA GLY A 72 5.27 13.89 14.83
C GLY A 72 6.06 15.09 14.30
N ARG A 73 7.22 15.43 14.86
CA ARG A 73 8.00 16.66 14.51
C ARG A 73 8.22 16.90 13.00
N TYR A 74 8.27 15.84 12.20
CA TYR A 74 8.44 15.90 10.73
C TYR A 74 7.31 15.17 9.97
N ASP A 75 6.23 14.81 10.65
CA ASP A 75 5.14 13.96 10.16
C ASP A 75 3.84 14.36 10.87
N GLN A 76 3.38 15.57 10.55
CA GLN A 76 2.20 16.23 11.12
C GLN A 76 1.05 16.18 10.12
N GLY A 77 -0.15 15.82 10.59
CA GLY A 77 -1.38 15.91 9.80
C GLY A 77 -2.19 14.62 9.80
N TYR A 78 -3.10 14.51 8.85
CA TYR A 78 -3.96 13.33 8.68
C TYR A 78 -3.39 12.44 7.59
N ARG A 79 -3.48 11.12 7.81
CA ARG A 79 -3.16 10.09 6.82
C ARG A 79 -4.26 9.06 6.75
N LEU A 80 -4.44 8.47 5.57
CA LEU A 80 -5.36 7.35 5.37
C LEU A 80 -4.59 6.05 5.59
N THR A 81 -4.90 5.37 6.70
CA THR A 81 -4.31 4.07 7.05
C THR A 81 -5.35 2.99 6.84
N CYS A 82 -5.04 2.01 6.01
CA CYS A 82 -5.84 0.82 5.86
C CYS A 82 -5.47 -0.18 6.95
N VAL A 83 -6.50 -0.76 7.56
CA VAL A 83 -6.41 -1.71 8.65
C VAL A 83 -7.00 -3.01 8.16
N ALA A 84 -6.18 -4.05 8.08
CA ALA A 84 -6.62 -5.39 7.74
C ALA A 84 -6.97 -6.14 9.03
N CYS A 85 -8.23 -6.54 9.15
CA CYS A 85 -8.75 -7.30 10.27
C CYS A 85 -8.67 -8.80 10.00
N LYS A 86 -8.76 -9.60 11.06
CA LYS A 86 -8.95 -11.04 10.93
C LYS A 86 -10.38 -11.34 10.50
N GLN A 87 -10.55 -12.32 9.61
CA GLN A 87 -11.86 -12.76 9.13
C GLN A 87 -12.80 -13.08 10.28
N GLY A 88 -13.98 -12.45 10.28
CA GLY A 88 -15.02 -12.65 11.28
C GLY A 88 -14.75 -12.01 12.66
N THR A 89 -13.63 -11.31 12.85
CA THR A 89 -13.37 -10.56 14.09
C THR A 89 -12.99 -9.11 13.78
N LYS A 90 -13.03 -8.24 14.80
CA LYS A 90 -12.57 -6.85 14.70
C LYS A 90 -11.11 -6.70 15.13
N GLU A 91 -10.38 -7.80 15.22
CA GLU A 91 -8.97 -7.79 15.62
C GLU A 91 -8.09 -7.36 14.45
N VAL A 92 -7.26 -6.36 14.70
CA VAL A 92 -6.37 -5.80 13.69
C VAL A 92 -5.13 -6.68 13.53
N ILE A 93 -4.94 -7.25 12.34
CA ILE A 93 -3.75 -8.03 11.99
C ILE A 93 -2.64 -7.12 11.50
N ASP A 94 -2.97 -6.22 10.58
CA ASP A 94 -1.97 -5.37 9.93
C ASP A 94 -2.49 -3.97 9.64
N LYS A 95 -1.57 -3.02 9.52
CA LYS A 95 -1.83 -1.63 9.20
C LYS A 95 -0.86 -1.17 8.13
N PHE A 96 -1.38 -0.64 7.04
CA PHE A 96 -0.58 -0.05 5.97
C PHE A 96 -1.14 1.31 5.57
N VAL A 97 -0.26 2.19 5.12
CA VAL A 97 -0.65 3.55 4.74
C VAL A 97 -1.03 3.55 3.26
N LEU A 98 -2.23 4.04 2.95
CA LEU A 98 -2.72 4.19 1.58
C LEU A 98 -2.38 5.58 1.03
N VAL A 99 -2.57 6.63 1.84
CA VAL A 99 -2.20 8.01 1.49
C VAL A 99 -1.36 8.59 2.62
N GLY A 100 -0.18 9.11 2.27
CA GLY A 100 0.76 9.76 3.17
C GLY A 100 0.21 11.02 3.83
N THR A 101 1.00 11.59 4.74
CA THR A 101 0.60 12.69 5.62
C THR A 101 0.57 14.03 4.90
N ILE A 102 -0.39 14.25 4.00
CA ILE A 102 -0.55 15.50 3.23
C ILE A 102 -2.02 15.71 2.84
N GLY A 103 -2.96 15.59 3.78
CA GLY A 103 -4.40 15.64 3.43
C GLY A 103 -5.29 16.41 4.41
N ASN A 104 -6.24 17.16 3.84
CA ASN A 104 -7.48 17.52 4.53
C ASN A 104 -8.29 16.23 4.76
N ILE A 105 -8.95 16.09 5.93
CA ILE A 105 -9.81 14.94 6.26
C ILE A 105 -10.80 14.63 5.12
N LYS A 106 -11.39 15.67 4.51
CA LYS A 106 -12.34 15.51 3.39
C LYS A 106 -11.72 14.76 2.21
N GLN A 107 -10.50 15.12 1.82
CA GLN A 107 -9.79 14.51 0.70
C GLN A 107 -9.45 13.04 0.96
N LEU A 108 -9.05 12.72 2.20
CA LEU A 108 -8.78 11.34 2.60
C LEU A 108 -10.05 10.49 2.57
N SER A 109 -11.18 11.03 3.04
CA SER A 109 -12.49 10.38 2.96
C SER A 109 -12.95 10.17 1.53
N GLU A 110 -12.79 11.15 0.66
CA GLU A 110 -13.12 11.04 -0.77
C GLU A 110 -12.25 9.99 -1.47
N THR A 111 -10.96 9.94 -1.15
CA THR A 111 -10.02 8.94 -1.69
C THR A 111 -10.44 7.53 -1.26
N TRP A 112 -10.79 7.34 0.01
CA TRP A 112 -11.28 6.04 0.48
C TRP A 112 -12.61 5.65 -0.19
N ASN A 113 -13.55 6.59 -0.31
CA ASN A 113 -14.82 6.37 -1.01
C ASN A 113 -14.58 5.96 -2.46
N PHE A 114 -13.65 6.61 -3.17
CA PHE A 114 -13.26 6.21 -4.52
C PHE A 114 -12.78 4.76 -4.59
N CYS A 115 -11.91 4.32 -3.66
CA CYS A 115 -11.48 2.92 -3.58
C CYS A 115 -12.67 1.97 -3.36
N CYS A 116 -13.57 2.29 -2.43
CA CYS A 116 -14.79 1.50 -2.19
C CYS A 116 -15.66 1.41 -3.45
N ARG A 117 -15.88 2.52 -4.15
CA ARG A 117 -16.69 2.55 -5.39
C ARG A 117 -16.05 1.73 -6.49
N TYR A 118 -14.74 1.83 -6.66
CA TYR A 118 -13.99 1.01 -7.60
C TYR A 118 -14.15 -0.48 -7.32
N MET A 119 -14.05 -0.89 -6.05
CA MET A 119 -14.21 -2.29 -5.65
C MET A 119 -15.65 -2.78 -5.81
N LEU A 120 -16.65 -1.96 -5.47
CA LEU A 120 -18.06 -2.26 -5.74
C LEU A 120 -18.38 -2.27 -7.25
N GLY A 121 -17.48 -1.72 -8.06
CA GLY A 121 -17.64 -1.72 -9.50
C GLY A 121 -18.58 -0.68 -10.05
N MET A 122 -18.89 0.33 -9.24
CA MET A 122 -19.63 1.51 -9.67
C MET A 122 -18.80 2.33 -10.64
N LYS A 123 -19.47 3.10 -11.51
CA LYS A 123 -18.80 4.05 -12.39
C LYS A 123 -18.03 5.05 -11.52
N ALA A 124 -16.75 5.25 -11.84
CA ALA A 124 -15.99 6.36 -11.29
C ALA A 124 -16.69 7.67 -11.70
N PRO A 125 -16.75 8.68 -10.82
CA PRO A 125 -17.28 9.97 -11.22
C PRO A 125 -16.41 10.56 -12.34
N ASP A 126 -17.08 11.16 -13.33
CA ASP A 126 -16.42 11.69 -14.53
C ASP A 126 -15.55 12.92 -14.19
N THR A 127 -15.87 13.62 -13.09
CA THR A 127 -15.04 14.70 -12.55
C THR A 127 -14.01 14.13 -11.57
N PRO A 128 -12.70 14.35 -11.78
CA PRO A 128 -11.71 13.99 -10.79
C PRO A 128 -11.96 14.76 -9.49
N TYR A 129 -11.98 14.05 -8.36
CA TYR A 129 -12.15 14.66 -7.04
C TYR A 129 -11.04 15.66 -6.69
N PHE A 130 -9.89 15.52 -7.36
CA PHE A 130 -8.74 16.39 -7.19
C PHE A 130 -8.41 17.11 -8.50
N THR A 131 -8.46 18.44 -8.45
CA THR A 131 -8.10 19.34 -9.55
C THR A 131 -6.74 20.01 -9.35
N GLY A 132 -6.03 19.67 -8.27
CA GLY A 132 -4.67 20.17 -8.04
C GLY A 132 -3.66 19.47 -8.95
N ASN A 133 -2.50 20.11 -9.17
CA ASN A 133 -1.37 19.41 -9.74
C ASN A 133 -1.05 18.22 -8.83
N PRO A 134 -0.90 16.99 -9.36
CA PRO A 134 -0.44 15.87 -8.54
C PRO A 134 0.87 16.30 -7.86
N THR A 135 0.92 16.19 -6.54
CA THR A 135 2.09 16.56 -5.73
C THR A 135 3.35 15.85 -6.22
N THR A 136 3.17 14.71 -6.89
CA THR A 136 4.18 14.03 -7.69
C THR A 136 4.13 14.57 -9.12
N SER A 137 5.18 15.28 -9.53
CA SER A 137 5.39 15.73 -10.93
C SER A 137 5.59 14.57 -11.93
N GLU A 138 5.39 13.32 -11.50
CA GLU A 138 5.66 12.13 -12.29
C GLU A 138 4.35 11.49 -12.74
N ASP A 139 4.28 11.17 -14.04
CA ASP A 139 3.16 10.50 -14.68
C ASP A 139 2.84 9.16 -13.98
N PRO A 140 1.59 8.94 -13.51
CA PRO A 140 1.20 7.70 -12.83
C PRO A 140 1.43 6.45 -13.69
N VAL A 141 1.37 6.56 -15.02
CA VAL A 141 1.66 5.43 -15.93
C VAL A 141 3.15 5.08 -15.90
N ARG A 142 4.02 6.08 -15.78
CA ARG A 142 5.46 5.88 -15.65
C ARG A 142 5.81 5.25 -14.31
N LEU A 143 5.20 5.70 -13.21
CA LEU A 143 5.38 5.13 -11.88
C LEU A 143 4.94 3.66 -11.83
N ALA A 144 3.81 3.33 -12.45
CA ALA A 144 3.32 1.95 -12.54
C ALA A 144 4.33 1.01 -13.24
N LYS A 145 5.05 1.49 -14.27
CA LYS A 145 6.08 0.72 -14.99
C LYS A 145 7.35 0.48 -14.15
N LEU A 146 7.64 1.33 -13.17
CA LEU A 146 8.81 1.17 -12.29
C LEU A 146 8.58 0.10 -11.23
N ILE A 147 7.32 -0.19 -10.89
CA ILE A 147 6.95 -1.17 -9.87
C ILE A 147 6.95 -2.58 -10.48
N LYS A 148 7.87 -3.44 -10.03
CA LYS A 148 8.00 -4.83 -10.50
C LYS A 148 7.35 -5.81 -9.54
N TRP A 149 6.11 -6.21 -9.83
CA TRP A 149 5.38 -7.24 -9.09
C TRP A 149 6.03 -8.63 -9.26
N PRO A 150 6.05 -9.48 -8.21
CA PRO A 150 6.41 -10.88 -8.37
C PRO A 150 5.50 -11.55 -9.41
N LEU A 151 6.06 -12.38 -10.29
CA LEU A 151 5.35 -12.92 -11.45
C LEU A 151 4.02 -13.59 -11.10
N GLU A 152 4.02 -14.43 -10.06
CA GLU A 152 2.81 -15.13 -9.59
C GLU A 152 1.70 -14.16 -9.17
N ILE A 153 2.07 -13.11 -8.42
CA ILE A 153 1.14 -12.06 -7.98
C ILE A 153 0.68 -11.20 -9.16
N ASP A 154 1.56 -10.91 -10.12
CA ASP A 154 1.20 -10.14 -11.29
C ASP A 154 0.12 -10.86 -12.11
N ILE A 155 0.29 -12.17 -12.31
CA ILE A 155 -0.71 -13.03 -12.97
C ILE A 155 -2.00 -13.11 -12.14
N GLU A 156 -1.93 -13.39 -10.84
CA GLU A 156 -3.11 -13.51 -9.98
C GLU A 156 -3.93 -12.22 -9.95
N SER A 157 -3.23 -11.09 -9.81
CA SER A 157 -3.86 -9.77 -9.69
C SER A 157 -4.44 -9.25 -11.01
N CYS A 158 -3.94 -9.70 -12.16
CA CYS A 158 -4.48 -9.36 -13.47
C CYS A 158 -5.61 -10.31 -13.95
N THR A 159 -5.72 -11.50 -13.35
CA THR A 159 -6.71 -12.51 -13.78
C THR A 159 -8.00 -12.44 -12.98
N ALA A 160 -9.10 -12.80 -13.64
CA ALA A 160 -10.36 -13.08 -12.96
C ALA A 160 -10.25 -14.40 -12.17
N PRO A 161 -11.01 -14.56 -11.06
CA PRO A 161 -11.09 -15.87 -10.42
C PRO A 161 -11.66 -16.89 -11.44
N PRO A 162 -11.15 -18.14 -11.44
CA PRO A 162 -11.71 -19.18 -12.31
C PRO A 162 -13.19 -19.37 -11.97
N PRO A 163 -14.04 -19.73 -12.96
CA PRO A 163 -15.44 -20.01 -12.71
C PRO A 163 -15.54 -21.09 -11.63
N LYS A 164 -16.37 -20.86 -10.60
CA LYS A 164 -16.58 -21.82 -9.52
C LYS A 164 -17.11 -23.10 -10.15
N CYS A 165 -16.28 -24.15 -10.20
CA CYS A 165 -16.69 -25.44 -10.72
C CYS A 165 -17.85 -25.91 -9.82
N ARG A 166 -19.05 -26.00 -10.38
CA ARG A 166 -20.24 -26.46 -9.67
C ARG A 166 -19.98 -27.95 -9.42
N ARG A 167 -19.41 -28.28 -8.26
CA ARG A 167 -19.29 -29.67 -7.81
C ARG A 167 -20.73 -30.14 -7.65
N ASN A 168 -21.21 -30.91 -8.63
CA ASN A 168 -22.54 -31.51 -8.59
C ASN A 168 -22.64 -32.28 -7.28
N GLU A 169 -23.51 -31.81 -6.39
CA GLU A 169 -24.06 -32.61 -5.30
C GLU A 169 -24.85 -33.72 -5.99
N MET A 170 -24.21 -34.87 -6.20
CA MET A 170 -24.92 -36.10 -6.53
C MET A 170 -25.62 -36.57 -5.26
N GLN A 171 -26.91 -36.86 -5.46
CA GLN A 171 -27.94 -37.29 -4.51
C GLN A 171 -27.51 -38.45 -3.63
#